data_AF-A0A2C6L2E2-F1
#
_entry.id   AF-A0A2C6L2E2-F1
#
_cell.length_a   1.000
_cell.length_b   1.000
_cell.length_c   1.000
_cell.angle_alpha   90.00
_cell.angle_beta   90.00
_cell.angle_gamma   90.00
#
_symmetry.space_group_name_H-M   'P 1'
#
loop_
_entity.id
_entity.type
_entity.pdbx_description
1 polymer ?
#
loop_
_entity_poly.entity_id
_entity_poly.type
_entity_poly.pdbx_seq_one_letter_code
_entity_poly.pdbx_strand_id
1 'polypeptide(L)'
;MSFSRVLPYCLGSLAVLSGLAGAIPPPVSPADNVHETTVDIDRRDKATLYTVTFAHLPSYVTGDDFDAHIIGNSVLKVIVGGTNFDWFFKLADPIPNELTLKPPVEAERLAGDFTGAVWKVSVLIPKHFYSAPAAAPGAMPG
;
A
#
# COMPACT_ATOMS: atom_id res chain seq x y z
N MET A 1 -54.78 -10.41 64.52
CA MET A 1 -53.91 -9.45 65.22
C MET A 1 -52.47 -9.93 65.08
N SER A 2 -51.66 -9.26 64.27
CA SER A 2 -50.23 -8.99 64.51
C SER A 2 -49.69 -8.21 63.32
N PHE A 3 -49.13 -7.03 63.58
CA PHE A 3 -48.50 -6.15 62.61
C PHE A 3 -47.11 -6.70 62.26
N SER A 4 -46.72 -6.67 60.99
CA SER A 4 -45.30 -6.58 60.65
C SER A 4 -45.07 -5.69 59.43
N ARG A 5 -44.14 -4.76 59.63
CA ARG A 5 -43.83 -3.57 58.84
C ARG A 5 -42.95 -3.95 57.65
N VAL A 6 -43.24 -3.40 56.47
CA VAL A 6 -42.21 -3.17 55.45
C VAL A 6 -42.42 -1.78 54.86
N LEU A 7 -41.48 -0.88 55.16
CA LEU A 7 -41.40 0.47 54.61
C LEU A 7 -41.10 0.41 53.09
N PRO A 8 -41.73 1.25 52.26
CA PRO A 8 -41.22 1.57 50.95
C PRO A 8 -40.12 2.64 51.08
N TYR A 9 -38.89 2.31 50.67
CA TYR A 9 -37.83 3.30 50.47
C TYR A 9 -38.12 4.11 49.19
N CYS A 10 -38.79 5.25 49.36
CA CYS A 10 -38.78 6.33 48.39
C CYS A 10 -37.67 7.32 48.80
N LEU A 11 -36.59 7.41 48.02
CA LEU A 11 -35.73 8.59 47.89
C LEU A 11 -34.69 8.30 46.80
N GLY A 12 -35.05 8.63 45.56
CA GLY A 12 -34.14 8.70 44.43
C GLY A 12 -34.53 9.92 43.61
N SER A 13 -34.09 11.09 44.06
CA SER A 13 -34.36 12.36 43.40
C SER A 13 -33.76 12.40 41.99
N LEU A 14 -34.58 12.91 41.07
CA LEU A 14 -34.21 13.35 39.74
C LEU A 14 -33.01 14.31 39.77
N ALA A 15 -32.02 14.02 38.94
CA ALA A 15 -31.20 15.06 38.32
C ALA A 15 -31.29 14.87 36.80
N VAL A 16 -32.11 15.72 36.19
CA VAL A 16 -32.17 15.96 34.75
C VAL A 16 -30.90 16.68 34.35
N LEU A 17 -30.10 16.11 33.46
CA LEU A 17 -29.20 16.86 32.60
C LEU A 17 -29.61 16.60 31.15
N SER A 18 -30.47 17.49 30.65
CA SER A 18 -30.62 17.72 29.22
C SER A 18 -29.51 18.68 28.78
N GLY A 19 -28.75 18.31 27.75
CA GLY A 19 -27.75 19.22 27.20
C GLY A 19 -26.91 18.64 26.08
N LEU A 20 -27.41 18.84 24.85
CA LEU A 20 -26.67 18.94 23.59
C LEU A 20 -26.00 17.70 22.99
N ALA A 21 -26.66 17.17 21.96
CA ALA A 21 -26.12 17.01 20.62
C ALA A 21 -24.61 16.72 20.53
N GLY A 22 -24.27 15.44 20.63
CA GLY A 22 -23.15 14.87 19.93
C GLY A 22 -23.62 13.53 19.42
N ALA A 23 -24.09 13.46 18.18
CA ALA A 23 -24.09 12.19 17.47
C ALA A 23 -22.67 11.66 17.61
N ILE A 24 -22.46 10.62 18.41
CA ILE A 24 -21.20 9.87 18.34
C ILE A 24 -21.18 9.40 16.90
N PRO A 25 -20.31 9.94 16.01
CA PRO A 25 -20.21 9.36 14.69
C PRO A 25 -19.90 7.88 14.91
N PRO A 26 -20.51 6.96 14.14
CA PRO A 26 -20.05 5.58 14.17
C PRO A 26 -18.52 5.63 14.05
N PRO A 27 -17.77 4.81 14.82
CA PRO A 27 -16.32 4.79 14.70
C PRO A 27 -16.01 4.72 13.21
N VAL A 28 -15.33 5.75 12.74
CA VAL A 28 -15.07 5.98 11.33
C VAL A 28 -14.39 4.71 10.82
N SER A 29 -15.01 4.04 9.84
CA SER A 29 -14.37 2.92 9.16
C SER A 29 -12.94 3.33 8.82
N PRO A 30 -11.90 2.61 9.26
CA PRO A 30 -10.61 2.76 8.65
C PRO A 30 -10.75 2.15 7.26
N ALA A 31 -11.02 2.99 6.29
CA ALA A 31 -10.62 2.76 4.92
C ALA A 31 -9.08 2.84 4.86
N ASP A 32 -8.40 1.95 5.57
CA ASP A 32 -6.98 2.07 5.89
C ASP A 32 -6.47 0.69 6.30
N ASN A 33 -6.29 -0.19 5.34
CA ASN A 33 -5.64 -1.47 5.59
C ASN A 33 -4.70 -1.79 4.44
N VAL A 34 -3.87 -0.81 4.09
CA VAL A 34 -2.63 -1.08 3.39
C VAL A 34 -1.59 -0.20 4.07
N HIS A 35 -1.12 -0.67 5.22
CA HIS A 35 -0.39 0.17 6.18
C HIS A 35 1.06 -0.25 6.39
N GLU A 36 1.49 -1.38 5.82
CA GLU A 36 2.87 -1.80 5.92
C GLU A 36 3.37 -2.19 4.53
N THR A 37 4.35 -1.42 4.05
CA THR A 37 5.03 -1.67 2.79
C THR A 37 6.52 -1.69 3.05
N THR A 38 7.13 -2.86 2.90
CA THR A 38 8.58 -3.02 3.01
C THR A 38 9.16 -3.15 1.61
N VAL A 39 10.24 -2.41 1.32
CA VAL A 39 10.92 -2.45 0.04
C VAL A 39 12.34 -2.97 0.24
N ASP A 40 12.70 -3.99 -0.52
CA ASP A 40 14.07 -4.49 -0.64
C ASP A 40 14.56 -4.30 -2.09
N ILE A 41 15.82 -3.87 -2.24
CA ILE A 41 16.41 -3.55 -3.54
C ILE A 41 17.68 -4.38 -3.72
N ASP A 42 17.62 -5.35 -4.62
CA ASP A 42 18.75 -6.22 -4.99
C ASP A 42 19.34 -5.75 -6.33
N ARG A 43 20.55 -5.19 -6.28
CA ARG A 43 21.30 -4.75 -7.46
C ARG A 43 22.07 -5.93 -8.03
N ARG A 44 21.59 -6.48 -9.13
CA ARG A 44 22.28 -7.54 -9.90
C ARG A 44 23.10 -6.95 -11.03
N ASP A 45 23.99 -7.75 -11.61
CA ASP A 45 24.86 -7.30 -12.71
C ASP A 45 24.07 -6.79 -13.93
N LYS A 46 22.95 -7.46 -14.25
CA LYS A 46 22.17 -7.22 -15.47
C LYS A 46 20.82 -6.54 -15.25
N ALA A 47 20.39 -6.43 -14.00
CA ALA A 47 19.06 -5.92 -13.63
C ALA A 47 19.07 -5.42 -12.19
N THR A 48 18.07 -4.63 -11.82
CA THR A 48 17.77 -4.30 -10.42
C THR A 48 16.41 -4.91 -10.10
N LEU A 49 16.35 -5.72 -9.03
CA LEU A 49 15.12 -6.34 -8.54
C LEU A 49 14.59 -5.51 -7.37
N TYR A 50 13.35 -5.04 -7.50
CA TYR A 50 12.62 -4.37 -6.43
C TYR A 50 11.62 -5.36 -5.87
N THR A 51 11.76 -5.71 -4.59
CA THR A 51 10.80 -6.56 -3.89
C THR A 51 10.00 -5.68 -2.94
N VAL A 52 8.68 -5.70 -3.08
CA VAL A 52 7.77 -4.93 -2.26
C VAL A 52 6.83 -5.89 -1.55
N THR A 53 6.80 -5.85 -0.22
CA THR A 53 5.84 -6.61 0.58
C THR A 53 4.70 -5.71 0.97
N PHE A 54 3.48 -6.03 0.54
CA PHE A 54 2.25 -5.35 0.88
C PHE A 54 1.48 -6.13 1.93
N ALA A 55 1.18 -5.51 3.06
CA ALA A 55 0.30 -6.09 4.07
C ALA A 55 -1.13 -5.57 3.96
N HIS A 56 -2.08 -6.38 4.43
CA HIS A 56 -3.50 -6.04 4.61
C HIS A 56 -4.30 -5.77 3.32
N LEU A 57 -3.77 -6.10 2.14
CA LEU A 57 -4.50 -5.95 0.89
C LEU A 57 -5.86 -6.69 0.92
N PRO A 58 -6.92 -6.16 0.29
CA PRO A 58 -8.20 -6.83 0.27
C PRO A 58 -8.08 -8.28 -0.19
N SER A 59 -8.80 -9.19 0.47
CA SER A 59 -8.66 -10.64 0.23
C SER A 59 -9.10 -11.10 -1.16
N TYR A 60 -9.84 -10.25 -1.89
CA TYR A 60 -10.24 -10.47 -3.29
C TYR A 60 -9.12 -10.17 -4.29
N VAL A 61 -8.03 -9.51 -3.89
CA VAL A 61 -6.87 -9.25 -4.75
C VAL A 61 -6.20 -10.58 -5.11
N THR A 62 -5.86 -10.73 -6.38
CA THR A 62 -5.20 -11.88 -6.97
C THR A 62 -3.84 -11.49 -7.54
N GLY A 63 -3.04 -12.49 -7.95
CA GLY A 63 -1.71 -12.24 -8.51
C GLY A 63 -1.74 -11.44 -9.82
N ASP A 64 -2.83 -11.55 -10.58
CA ASP A 64 -3.00 -10.87 -11.87
C ASP A 64 -3.42 -9.40 -11.73
N ASP A 65 -3.81 -8.96 -10.53
CA ASP A 65 -4.20 -7.59 -10.25
C ASP A 65 -2.99 -6.65 -10.10
N PHE A 66 -1.77 -7.19 -10.01
CA PHE A 66 -0.56 -6.38 -9.85
C PHE A 66 0.00 -5.94 -11.19
N ASP A 67 0.23 -4.64 -11.34
CA ASP A 67 0.91 -4.07 -12.50
C ASP A 67 2.00 -3.08 -12.09
N ALA A 68 2.99 -2.87 -12.95
CA ALA A 68 4.08 -1.96 -12.70
C ALA A 68 4.40 -1.10 -13.93
N HIS A 69 4.66 0.18 -13.69
CA HIS A 69 4.92 1.18 -14.71
C HIS A 69 6.08 2.07 -14.29
N ILE A 70 6.91 2.47 -15.25
CA ILE A 70 7.96 3.46 -15.00
C ILE A 70 7.46 4.82 -15.48
N ILE A 71 7.40 5.78 -14.57
CA ILE A 71 6.95 7.15 -14.84
C ILE A 71 8.17 8.04 -15.00
N GLY A 72 8.26 8.66 -16.18
CA GLY A 72 9.42 9.45 -16.57
C GLY A 72 10.67 8.57 -16.60
N ASN A 73 11.66 8.93 -15.79
CA ASN A 73 12.98 8.32 -15.79
C ASN A 73 13.41 7.72 -14.44
N SER A 74 12.61 7.86 -13.39
CA SER A 74 13.11 7.66 -12.03
C SER A 74 12.08 7.18 -11.02
N VAL A 75 10.83 6.94 -11.45
CA VAL A 75 9.77 6.50 -10.55
C VAL A 75 9.20 5.18 -11.04
N LEU A 76 9.22 4.17 -10.17
CA LEU A 76 8.47 2.93 -10.32
C LEU A 76 7.11 3.11 -9.65
N LYS A 77 6.03 2.99 -10.42
CA LYS A 77 4.67 2.89 -9.93
C LYS A 77 4.24 1.42 -9.90
N VAL A 78 3.79 0.91 -8.76
CA VAL A 78 3.13 -0.39 -8.63
C VAL A 78 1.65 -0.17 -8.36
N ILE A 79 0.80 -0.80 -9.15
CA ILE A 79 -0.66 -0.65 -9.16
C ILE A 79 -1.30 -1.96 -8.68
N VAL A 80 -2.35 -1.86 -7.88
CA VAL A 80 -3.21 -3.01 -7.54
C VAL A 80 -4.61 -2.80 -8.11
N GLY A 81 -4.90 -3.53 -9.19
CA GLY A 81 -6.18 -3.56 -9.87
C GLY A 81 -7.34 -3.87 -8.93
N GLY A 82 -8.50 -3.27 -9.21
CA GLY A 82 -9.69 -3.43 -8.37
C GLY A 82 -9.59 -2.77 -7.00
N THR A 83 -8.54 -1.95 -6.77
CA THR A 83 -8.37 -1.16 -5.55
C THR A 83 -7.97 0.28 -5.89
N ASN A 84 -7.86 1.13 -4.86
CA ASN A 84 -7.31 2.49 -4.99
C ASN A 84 -5.85 2.57 -4.50
N PHE A 85 -5.16 1.42 -4.40
CA PHE A 85 -3.81 1.36 -3.87
C PHE A 85 -2.78 1.40 -5.01
N ASP A 86 -2.10 2.53 -5.09
CA ASP A 86 -0.95 2.77 -5.95
C ASP A 86 0.26 3.11 -5.08
N TRP A 87 1.42 2.54 -5.38
CA TRP A 87 2.67 2.88 -4.73
C TRP A 87 3.69 3.42 -5.69
N PHE A 88 4.50 4.36 -5.20
CA PHE A 88 5.52 5.03 -5.96
C PHE A 88 6.85 4.91 -5.24
N PHE A 89 7.85 4.41 -5.95
CA PHE A 89 9.20 4.25 -5.44
C PHE A 89 10.18 4.97 -6.37
N LYS A 90 11.19 5.62 -5.79
CA LYS A 90 12.29 6.15 -6.59
C LYS A 90 13.19 5.00 -7.01
N LEU A 91 13.51 4.93 -8.30
CA LEU A 91 14.47 3.99 -8.83
C LEU A 91 15.86 4.27 -8.24
N ALA A 92 16.55 3.20 -7.84
CA ALA A 92 17.94 3.26 -7.41
C ALA A 92 18.87 3.71 -8.54
N ASP A 93 18.55 3.33 -9.77
CA ASP A 93 19.26 3.67 -11.00
C ASP A 93 18.24 4.28 -11.99
N PRO A 94 18.34 5.58 -12.33
CA PRO A 94 17.46 6.21 -13.31
C PRO A 94 17.59 5.59 -14.71
N ILE A 95 16.49 5.61 -15.43
CA ILE A 95 16.34 5.14 -16.81
C ILE A 95 16.47 6.34 -17.76
N PRO A 96 16.98 6.21 -18.99
CA PRO A 96 17.00 7.32 -19.94
C PRO A 96 15.57 7.87 -20.24
N ASN A 97 15.44 9.19 -20.34
CA ASN A 97 14.17 9.95 -20.41
C ASN A 97 13.18 9.56 -21.52
N GLU A 98 13.55 8.67 -22.43
CA GLU A 98 12.79 8.34 -23.64
C GLU A 98 12.10 6.97 -23.58
N LEU A 99 12.25 6.23 -22.48
CA LEU A 99 11.76 4.86 -22.35
C LEU A 99 10.64 4.76 -21.32
N THR A 100 9.39 4.68 -21.79
CA THR A 100 8.28 4.16 -20.98
C THR A 100 8.31 2.64 -21.05
N LEU A 101 8.51 2.00 -19.89
CA LEU A 101 8.65 0.56 -19.79
C LEU A 101 7.59 0.00 -18.84
N LYS A 102 7.03 -1.14 -19.25
CA LYS A 102 6.21 -2.01 -18.43
C LYS A 102 7.09 -3.17 -17.95
N PRO A 103 7.78 -3.04 -16.80
CA PRO A 103 8.62 -4.12 -16.30
C PRO A 103 7.78 -5.36 -15.95
N PRO A 104 8.35 -6.56 -16.08
CA PRO A 104 7.70 -7.77 -15.62
C PRO A 104 7.47 -7.72 -14.10
N VAL A 105 6.30 -8.22 -13.70
CA VAL A 105 5.87 -8.32 -12.31
C VAL A 105 5.65 -9.78 -11.96
N GLU A 106 6.19 -10.21 -10.83
CA GLU A 106 5.88 -11.49 -10.22
C GLU A 106 5.25 -11.23 -8.85
N ALA A 107 4.08 -11.81 -8.60
CA ALA A 107 3.36 -11.64 -7.35
C ALA A 107 3.19 -12.99 -6.64
N GLU A 108 3.53 -13.04 -5.35
CA GLU A 108 3.44 -14.20 -4.49
C GLU A 108 2.60 -13.83 -3.25
N ARG A 109 1.56 -14.61 -2.96
CA ARG A 109 0.80 -14.43 -1.73
C ARG A 109 1.52 -15.13 -0.59
N LEU A 110 1.98 -14.35 0.40
CA LEU A 110 2.70 -14.88 1.57
C LEU A 110 1.73 -15.38 2.65
N ALA A 111 0.64 -14.64 2.88
CA ALA A 111 -0.35 -14.95 3.90
C ALA A 111 -1.70 -14.32 3.57
N GLY A 112 -2.72 -14.65 4.36
CA GLY A 112 -3.90 -13.82 4.44
C GLY A 112 -4.96 -14.40 5.34
N ASP A 113 -5.65 -13.51 6.05
CA ASP A 113 -6.75 -13.82 6.95
C ASP A 113 -7.88 -12.79 6.77
N PHE A 114 -8.74 -12.66 7.79
CA PHE A 114 -9.86 -11.71 7.77
C PHE A 114 -9.41 -10.24 7.84
N THR A 115 -8.16 -9.95 8.19
CA THR A 115 -7.58 -8.61 8.22
C THR A 115 -6.96 -8.18 6.90
N GLY A 116 -6.82 -9.11 5.95
CA GLY A 116 -6.29 -8.87 4.61
C GLY A 116 -5.23 -9.89 4.20
N ALA A 117 -4.79 -9.78 2.95
CA ALA A 117 -3.76 -10.60 2.36
C ALA A 117 -2.40 -9.90 2.40
N VAL A 118 -1.35 -10.69 2.64
CA VAL A 118 0.04 -10.23 2.55
C VAL A 118 0.62 -10.73 1.24
N TRP A 119 1.12 -9.82 0.42
CA TRP A 119 1.67 -10.09 -0.90
C TRP A 119 3.10 -9.64 -0.99
N LYS A 120 3.93 -10.44 -1.66
CA LYS A 120 5.27 -10.08 -2.10
C LYS A 120 5.24 -9.87 -3.60
N VAL A 121 5.65 -8.69 -4.03
CA VAL A 121 5.63 -8.28 -5.43
C VAL A 121 7.05 -7.94 -5.85
N SER A 122 7.53 -8.64 -6.87
CA SER A 122 8.87 -8.56 -7.41
C SER A 122 8.81 -7.89 -8.77
N VAL A 123 9.51 -6.76 -8.92
CA VAL A 123 9.61 -6.02 -10.18
C VAL A 123 11.05 -6.02 -10.66
N LEU A 124 11.30 -6.64 -11.81
CA LEU A 124 12.63 -6.75 -12.38
C LEU A 124 12.85 -5.67 -13.44
N ILE A 125 13.85 -4.81 -13.25
CA ILE A 125 14.21 -3.74 -14.19
C ILE A 125 15.57 -4.04 -14.81
N PRO A 126 15.65 -4.45 -16.08
CA PRO A 126 16.92 -4.78 -16.73
C PRO A 126 17.78 -3.54 -16.99
N LYS A 127 19.09 -3.61 -16.72
CA LYS A 127 20.05 -2.50 -16.91
C LYS A 127 20.47 -2.33 -18.38
N HIS A 128 20.42 -3.40 -19.17
CA HIS A 128 21.00 -3.41 -20.53
C HIS A 128 20.13 -2.78 -21.62
N PHE A 129 18.87 -2.44 -21.34
CA PHE A 129 18.10 -1.59 -22.27
C PHE A 129 18.68 -0.17 -22.37
N TYR A 130 19.63 0.20 -21.50
CA TYR A 130 20.06 1.58 -21.29
C TYR A 130 21.52 1.85 -21.64
N SER A 131 22.24 0.89 -22.23
CA SER A 131 23.55 1.16 -22.80
C SER A 131 23.38 2.01 -24.06
N ALA A 132 23.31 3.33 -23.89
CA ALA A 132 23.54 4.24 -25.00
C ALA A 132 24.85 3.82 -25.69
N PRO A 133 24.90 3.73 -27.02
CA PRO A 133 26.15 3.45 -27.71
C PRO A 133 27.16 4.49 -27.24
N ALA A 134 28.30 4.03 -26.73
CA ALA A 134 29.38 4.91 -26.29
C ALA A 134 29.64 5.90 -27.43
N ALA A 135 29.44 7.20 -27.17
CA ALA A 135 29.74 8.23 -28.15
C ALA A 135 31.17 8.00 -28.62
N ALA A 136 31.32 7.69 -29.92
CA ALA A 136 32.62 7.39 -30.49
C ALA A 136 33.56 8.58 -30.21
N PRO A 137 34.77 8.34 -29.69
CA PRO A 137 35.73 9.42 -29.45
C PRO A 137 36.28 9.87 -30.80
N GLY A 138 35.60 10.80 -31.46
CA GLY A 138 36.04 11.24 -32.79
C GLY A 138 35.03 12.05 -33.58
N ALA A 139 34.63 13.22 -33.08
CA ALA A 139 34.10 14.27 -33.93
C ALA A 139 34.66 15.61 -33.46
N MET A 140 35.95 15.84 -33.75
CA MET A 140 36.45 17.22 -33.84
C MET A 140 35.98 17.80 -35.18
N PRO A 141 35.27 18.94 -35.19
CA PRO A 141 35.12 19.72 -36.40
C PRO A 141 36.46 20.43 -36.70
N GLY A 142 36.92 20.29 -37.95
CA GLY A 142 38.02 21.09 -38.50
C GLY A 142 37.56 22.47 -38.96
#